data_AF-A0A6C0B213-F1
#
_entry.id   AF-A0A6C0B213-F1
#
_cell.length_a   1.000
_cell.length_b   1.000
_cell.length_c   1.000
_cell.angle_alpha   90.00
_cell.angle_beta   90.00
_cell.angle_gamma   90.00
#
_symmetry.space_group_name_H-M   'P 1'
#
loop_
_entity.id
_entity.type
_entity.pdbx_description
1 polymer ?
#
loop_
_entity_poly.entity_id
_entity_poly.type
_entity_poly.pdbx_seq_one_letter_code
_entity_poly.pdbx_strand_id
1 'polypeptide(L)'
;MCVILYTEINGKKILAKNRDKVYKPTIEIIHEVVNDIEVAYIRDKDSGWIEGMNEHGIGMVNSTLSRRDEKELNNNKVAMLVKKNNVMYNALIHNNPKDNIFDVIKNAKTNYVLEGHTLMFKDNEMYHIENNKKNFFMVEKVNKSPVVFSNYGVQLKKEGYTTCKKGMSAFLRAEIVKRELKRNKIASLDDLSQLMNCNYKNINPRYHPYRDKFITMKKNKHVEPKKIIVSTTGQLILNMTDKELIYYTDIHNSDKVIYVNKLPREYLPKIRIIIKETEKRINQSKKIFTKRFLKSVEERFYCDDKSKIRSTKSIRSGKKYSRKQRREKIDD
;
A
#
# COMPACT_ATOMS: atom_id res chain seq x y z
N MET A 1 3.43 0.51 -0.98
CA MET A 1 3.59 -0.96 -1.02
C MET A 1 2.56 -1.61 -0.11
N CYS A 2 1.61 -2.34 -0.67
CA CYS A 2 0.45 -2.89 0.03
C CYS A 2 -0.08 -4.12 -0.75
N VAL A 3 -1.04 -4.82 -0.16
CA VAL A 3 -1.97 -5.72 -0.86
C VAL A 3 -3.37 -5.18 -0.59
N ILE A 4 -4.17 -5.00 -1.63
CA ILE A 4 -5.59 -4.62 -1.51
C ILE A 4 -6.45 -5.66 -2.22
N LEU A 5 -7.68 -5.82 -1.76
CA LEU A 5 -8.64 -6.72 -2.39
C LEU A 5 -10.07 -6.20 -2.27
N TYR A 6 -10.89 -6.65 -3.21
CA TYR A 6 -12.34 -6.63 -3.12
C TYR A 6 -12.82 -8.08 -3.11
N THR A 7 -13.72 -8.40 -2.19
CA THR A 7 -14.34 -9.72 -2.10
C THR A 7 -15.78 -9.62 -1.59
N GLU A 8 -16.50 -10.74 -1.65
CA GLU A 8 -17.84 -10.85 -1.11
C GLU A 8 -17.87 -11.96 -0.06
N ILE A 9 -18.35 -11.65 1.14
CA ILE A 9 -18.42 -12.59 2.27
C ILE A 9 -19.86 -12.57 2.78
N ASN A 10 -20.55 -13.71 2.68
CA ASN A 10 -21.95 -13.85 3.11
C ASN A 10 -22.87 -12.75 2.51
N GLY A 11 -22.70 -12.44 1.22
CA GLY A 11 -23.46 -11.39 0.52
C GLY A 11 -22.98 -9.96 0.78
N LYS A 12 -22.03 -9.75 1.69
CA LYS A 12 -21.50 -8.42 2.04
C LYS A 12 -20.33 -8.04 1.16
N LYS A 13 -20.28 -6.78 0.74
CA LYS A 13 -19.27 -6.20 -0.15
C LYS A 13 -18.09 -5.69 0.67
N ILE A 14 -16.92 -6.32 0.53
CA ILE A 14 -15.77 -6.08 1.41
C ILE A 14 -14.59 -5.52 0.62
N LEU A 15 -14.05 -4.39 1.07
CA LEU A 15 -12.72 -3.90 0.70
C LEU A 15 -11.76 -4.21 1.82
N ALA A 16 -10.57 -4.72 1.51
CA ALA A 16 -9.56 -4.99 2.53
C ALA A 16 -8.14 -4.66 2.07
N LYS A 17 -7.27 -4.36 3.03
CA LYS A 17 -5.90 -3.93 2.80
C LYS A 17 -4.94 -4.43 3.88
N ASN A 18 -3.81 -4.99 3.44
CA ASN A 18 -2.59 -5.03 4.23
C ASN A 18 -1.72 -3.81 3.92
N ARG A 19 -1.39 -3.05 4.95
CA ARG A 19 -0.61 -1.82 4.83
C ARG A 19 0.85 -2.07 5.17
N ASP A 20 1.74 -1.94 4.19
CA ASP A 20 3.17 -2.15 4.43
C ASP A 20 3.96 -0.82 4.45
N LYS A 21 4.79 -0.65 5.49
CA LYS A 21 5.66 0.53 5.67
C LYS A 21 7.06 0.12 6.12
N VAL A 22 7.96 1.09 6.01
CA VAL A 22 9.37 0.96 6.43
C VAL A 22 9.64 1.58 7.79
N TYR A 23 8.61 2.18 8.38
CA TYR A 23 8.59 2.84 9.67
C TYR A 23 7.35 2.36 10.43
N LYS A 24 7.33 2.57 11.75
CA LYS A 24 6.14 2.34 12.57
C LYS A 24 5.26 3.60 12.51
N PRO A 25 4.08 3.56 11.89
CA PRO A 25 3.26 4.76 11.71
C PRO A 25 2.47 5.09 12.99
N THR A 26 2.19 6.38 13.18
CA THR A 26 1.04 6.79 14.00
C THR A 26 -0.21 6.91 13.14
N ILE A 27 -1.26 6.18 13.50
CA ILE A 27 -2.54 6.14 12.77
C ILE A 27 -3.62 6.83 13.59
N GLU A 28 -4.30 7.80 12.98
CA GLU A 28 -5.55 8.35 13.49
C GLU A 28 -6.72 7.67 12.75
N ILE A 29 -7.73 7.24 13.47
CA ILE A 29 -9.01 6.77 12.92
C ILE A 29 -10.00 7.87 13.22
N ILE A 30 -10.36 8.64 12.20
CA ILE A 30 -11.12 9.88 12.34
C ILE A 30 -12.55 9.62 11.89
N HIS A 31 -13.50 10.09 12.68
CA HIS A 31 -14.93 9.98 12.43
C HIS A 31 -15.56 11.36 12.59
N GLU A 32 -16.06 11.94 11.51
CA GLU A 32 -16.49 13.34 11.48
C GLU A 32 -17.61 13.59 10.46
N VAL A 33 -18.33 14.70 10.62
CA VAL A 33 -19.29 15.20 9.64
C VAL A 33 -18.68 16.40 8.91
N VAL A 34 -18.69 16.37 7.58
CA VAL A 34 -18.17 17.45 6.72
C VAL A 34 -19.16 17.68 5.58
N ASN A 35 -19.63 18.91 5.41
CA ASN A 35 -20.64 19.26 4.40
C ASN A 35 -21.88 18.34 4.49
N ASP A 36 -22.35 18.09 5.71
CA ASP A 36 -23.47 17.18 6.03
C ASP A 36 -23.23 15.71 5.68
N ILE A 37 -21.98 15.33 5.40
CA ILE A 37 -21.56 13.95 5.13
C ILE A 37 -20.78 13.40 6.32
N GLU A 38 -21.26 12.35 6.95
CA GLU A 38 -20.47 11.52 7.85
C GLU A 38 -19.43 10.72 7.07
N VAL A 39 -18.17 10.90 7.47
CA VAL A 39 -17.02 10.19 6.94
C VAL A 39 -16.22 9.53 8.06
N ALA A 40 -15.71 8.35 7.75
CA ALA A 40 -14.84 7.58 8.62
C ALA A 40 -13.60 7.15 7.83
N TYR A 41 -12.41 7.49 8.32
CA TYR A 41 -11.19 7.18 7.59
C TYR A 41 -9.97 7.04 8.50
N ILE A 42 -9.00 6.25 8.05
CA ILE A 42 -7.68 6.22 8.66
C ILE A 42 -6.82 7.35 8.10
N ARG A 43 -5.98 7.95 8.93
CA ARG A 43 -4.96 8.91 8.55
C ARG A 43 -3.61 8.49 9.13
N ASP A 44 -2.63 8.29 8.26
CA ASP A 44 -1.24 8.15 8.70
C ASP A 44 -0.67 9.55 8.97
N LYS A 45 -0.35 9.86 10.23
CA LYS A 45 0.17 11.17 10.63
C LYS A 45 1.55 11.47 10.06
N ASP A 46 2.32 10.45 9.74
CA ASP A 46 3.63 10.62 9.13
C ASP A 46 3.47 10.95 7.65
N SER A 47 2.66 10.21 6.89
CA SER A 47 2.57 10.40 5.43
C SER A 47 1.41 11.26 4.93
N GLY A 48 0.44 11.63 5.77
CA GLY A 48 -0.80 12.30 5.34
C GLY A 48 -1.73 11.41 4.49
N TRP A 49 -1.51 10.10 4.51
CA TRP A 49 -2.26 9.15 3.69
C TRP A 49 -3.63 8.88 4.31
N ILE A 50 -4.69 8.87 3.50
CA ILE A 50 -6.09 8.73 3.94
C ILE A 50 -6.79 7.62 3.17
N GLU A 51 -7.51 6.73 3.87
CA GLU A 51 -8.36 5.69 3.28
C GLU A 51 -9.57 5.46 4.18
N GLY A 52 -10.75 5.19 3.62
CA GLY A 52 -11.97 5.13 4.43
C GLY A 52 -13.24 5.03 3.61
N MET A 53 -14.34 5.44 4.24
CA MET A 53 -15.68 5.42 3.66
C MET A 53 -16.56 6.57 4.18
N ASN A 54 -17.70 6.79 3.51
CA ASN A 54 -18.73 7.74 3.93
C ASN A 54 -20.10 7.05 4.11
N GLU A 55 -21.09 7.77 4.66
CA GLU A 55 -22.40 7.18 4.94
C GLU A 55 -23.23 6.86 3.68
N HIS A 56 -22.85 7.42 2.54
CA HIS A 56 -23.50 7.20 1.24
C HIS A 56 -22.98 5.92 0.53
N GLY A 57 -22.10 5.16 1.19
CA GLY A 57 -21.56 3.93 0.62
C GLY A 57 -20.45 4.17 -0.40
N ILE A 58 -19.76 5.31 -0.33
CA ILE A 58 -18.49 5.50 -1.05
C ILE A 58 -17.37 4.99 -0.15
N GLY A 59 -16.51 4.11 -0.65
CA GLY A 59 -15.38 3.56 0.11
C GLY A 59 -14.17 3.31 -0.76
N MET A 60 -12.98 3.60 -0.25
CA MET A 60 -11.75 3.58 -1.04
C MET A 60 -10.56 2.99 -0.27
N VAL A 61 -9.84 2.09 -0.93
CA VAL A 61 -8.53 1.59 -0.50
C VAL A 61 -7.55 1.62 -1.67
N ASN A 62 -6.28 1.89 -1.41
CA ASN A 62 -5.26 2.01 -2.46
C ASN A 62 -3.97 1.24 -2.15
N SER A 63 -3.28 0.84 -3.22
CA SER A 63 -1.94 0.27 -3.20
C SER A 63 -1.06 0.92 -4.28
N THR A 64 0.02 1.58 -3.86
CA THR A 64 0.94 2.27 -4.79
C THR A 64 1.59 1.31 -5.80
N LEU A 65 1.79 1.71 -7.06
CA LEU A 65 2.49 0.86 -8.04
C LEU A 65 3.98 0.75 -7.71
N SER A 66 4.59 1.86 -7.33
CA SER A 66 6.02 1.92 -7.00
C SER A 66 6.27 2.64 -5.67
N ARG A 67 7.56 2.77 -5.30
CA ARG A 67 7.99 3.72 -4.28
C ARG A 67 8.51 4.94 -5.03
N ARG A 68 8.00 6.13 -4.69
CA ARG A 68 8.54 7.40 -5.17
C ARG A 68 9.94 7.64 -4.59
N ASP A 69 10.77 8.40 -5.29
CA ASP A 69 12.10 8.74 -4.79
C ASP A 69 12.00 9.70 -3.59
N GLU A 70 12.99 9.70 -2.69
CA GLU A 70 12.92 10.44 -1.41
C GLU A 70 12.70 11.94 -1.57
N LYS A 71 13.26 12.55 -2.62
CA LYS A 71 13.03 13.97 -2.95
C LYS A 71 11.58 14.25 -3.34
N GLU A 72 10.96 13.36 -4.14
CA GLU A 72 9.53 13.46 -4.48
C GLU A 72 8.63 13.19 -3.27
N LEU A 73 9.07 12.34 -2.33
CA LEU A 73 8.33 12.06 -1.10
C LEU A 73 8.25 13.29 -0.21
N ASN A 74 9.34 14.05 -0.03
CA ASN A 74 9.37 15.16 0.93
C ASN A 74 8.42 16.29 0.54
N ASN A 75 8.40 16.70 -0.73
CA ASN A 75 7.50 17.76 -1.20
C ASN A 75 6.03 17.32 -1.16
N ASN A 76 5.74 16.08 -1.54
CA ASN A 76 4.38 15.55 -1.52
C ASN A 76 3.89 15.30 -0.08
N LYS A 77 4.77 14.91 0.85
CA LYS A 77 4.44 14.62 2.24
C LYS A 77 3.89 15.85 2.95
N VAL A 78 4.59 16.98 2.90
CA VAL A 78 4.13 18.26 3.51
C VAL A 78 2.74 18.62 3.00
N ALA A 79 2.55 18.40 1.70
CA ALA A 79 1.36 18.79 1.01
C ALA A 79 0.17 17.84 1.29
N MET A 80 0.41 16.54 1.42
CA MET A 80 -0.57 15.51 1.81
C MET A 80 -0.94 15.58 3.30
N LEU A 81 -0.08 16.13 4.15
CA LEU A 81 -0.43 16.41 5.54
C LEU A 81 -1.57 17.43 5.63
N VAL A 82 -1.68 18.34 4.65
CA VAL A 82 -2.85 19.20 4.51
C VAL A 82 -4.02 18.37 3.97
N LYS A 83 -4.93 18.02 4.88
CA LYS A 83 -6.08 17.15 4.63
C LYS A 83 -6.89 17.53 3.37
N LYS A 84 -7.12 18.83 3.13
CA LYS A 84 -7.87 19.34 1.96
C LYS A 84 -7.19 19.10 0.61
N ASN A 85 -5.89 18.80 0.61
CA ASN A 85 -5.16 18.48 -0.61
C ASN A 85 -5.19 16.97 -0.93
N ASN A 86 -5.75 16.13 -0.05
CA ASN A 86 -5.78 14.69 -0.24
C ASN A 86 -6.96 14.28 -1.14
N VAL A 87 -6.65 13.63 -2.27
CA VAL A 87 -7.64 13.24 -3.28
C VAL A 87 -8.66 12.24 -2.76
N MET A 88 -8.24 11.25 -1.97
CA MET A 88 -9.17 10.28 -1.38
C MET A 88 -10.07 10.95 -0.34
N TYR A 89 -9.52 11.87 0.46
CA TYR A 89 -10.36 12.64 1.38
C TYR A 89 -11.42 13.46 0.62
N ASN A 90 -11.02 14.20 -0.41
CA ASN A 90 -11.94 15.02 -1.21
C ASN A 90 -13.01 14.15 -1.90
N ALA A 91 -12.65 12.94 -2.34
CA ALA A 91 -13.59 11.98 -2.90
C ALA A 91 -14.58 11.44 -1.85
N LEU A 92 -14.14 11.23 -0.60
CA LEU A 92 -15.01 10.75 0.49
C LEU A 92 -16.00 11.79 0.98
N ILE A 93 -15.62 13.08 0.98
CA ILE A 93 -16.52 14.19 1.34
C ILE A 93 -17.30 14.73 0.14
N HIS A 94 -17.35 13.98 -0.95
CA HIS A 94 -18.08 14.35 -2.16
C HIS A 94 -19.52 13.84 -2.08
N ASN A 95 -20.50 14.75 -2.15
CA ASN A 95 -21.93 14.40 -2.20
C ASN A 95 -22.66 14.86 -3.46
N ASN A 96 -22.00 15.63 -4.34
CA ASN A 96 -22.75 16.25 -5.43
C ASN A 96 -23.05 15.20 -6.52
N PRO A 97 -24.33 14.83 -6.73
CA PRO A 97 -24.71 13.84 -7.74
C PRO A 97 -24.47 14.32 -9.17
N LYS A 98 -24.30 15.64 -9.38
CA LYS A 98 -23.95 16.22 -10.69
C LYS A 98 -22.46 16.10 -11.01
N ASP A 99 -21.62 15.92 -10.00
CA ASP A 99 -20.18 15.87 -10.15
C ASP A 99 -19.70 14.42 -10.19
N ASN A 100 -18.96 14.09 -11.23
CA ASN A 100 -18.36 12.78 -11.36
C ASN A 100 -17.15 12.65 -10.42
N ILE A 101 -17.23 11.76 -9.43
CA ILE A 101 -16.12 11.47 -8.51
C ILE A 101 -14.82 11.07 -9.25
N PHE A 102 -14.94 10.45 -10.43
CA PHE A 102 -13.78 10.13 -11.26
C PHE A 102 -13.09 11.39 -11.79
N ASP A 103 -13.85 12.46 -12.06
CA ASP A 103 -13.30 13.74 -12.47
C ASP A 103 -12.62 14.45 -11.29
N VAL A 104 -13.15 14.34 -10.07
CA VAL A 104 -12.47 14.80 -8.85
C VAL A 104 -11.10 14.12 -8.70
N ILE A 105 -11.04 12.82 -8.97
CA ILE A 105 -9.80 12.04 -8.91
C ILE A 105 -8.86 12.40 -10.06
N LYS A 106 -9.38 12.54 -11.29
CA LYS A 106 -8.61 12.78 -12.52
C LYS A 106 -8.01 14.19 -12.57
N ASN A 107 -8.78 15.18 -12.14
CA ASN A 107 -8.40 16.60 -12.18
C ASN A 107 -7.58 17.03 -10.95
N ALA A 108 -7.30 16.10 -10.03
CA ALA A 108 -6.38 16.36 -8.94
C ALA A 108 -5.01 16.81 -9.47
N LYS A 109 -4.46 17.88 -8.88
CA LYS A 109 -3.13 18.37 -9.23
C LYS A 109 -2.10 17.25 -9.05
N THR A 110 -1.21 17.09 -10.02
CA THR A 110 -0.25 15.97 -10.18
C THR A 110 0.53 15.59 -8.92
N ASN A 111 0.86 16.54 -8.05
CA ASN A 111 1.59 16.28 -6.80
C ASN A 111 0.76 15.51 -5.74
N TYR A 112 -0.56 15.49 -5.86
CA TYR A 112 -1.51 14.90 -4.89
C TYR A 112 -2.26 13.69 -5.45
N VAL A 113 -1.95 13.33 -6.69
CA VAL A 113 -2.61 12.29 -7.46
C VAL A 113 -2.39 10.90 -6.83
N LEU A 114 -3.47 10.14 -6.85
CA LEU A 114 -3.57 8.77 -6.38
C LEU A 114 -2.83 7.80 -7.32
N GLU A 115 -1.50 7.68 -7.19
CA GLU A 115 -0.70 6.66 -7.91
C GLU A 115 -0.99 5.28 -7.31
N GLY A 116 -1.25 4.29 -8.16
CA GLY A 116 -1.46 2.93 -7.70
C GLY A 116 -2.65 2.24 -8.34
N HIS A 117 -3.05 1.14 -7.68
CA HIS A 117 -4.38 0.59 -7.78
C HIS A 117 -5.24 1.19 -6.68
N THR A 118 -6.43 1.63 -7.03
CA THR A 118 -7.47 2.03 -6.09
C THR A 118 -8.69 1.18 -6.35
N LEU A 119 -9.22 0.58 -5.29
CA LEU A 119 -10.53 -0.03 -5.31
C LEU A 119 -11.51 0.99 -4.72
N MET A 120 -12.54 1.32 -5.49
CA MET A 120 -13.58 2.26 -5.11
C MET A 120 -14.94 1.59 -5.19
N PHE A 121 -15.64 1.52 -4.07
CA PHE A 121 -17.06 1.18 -4.03
C PHE A 121 -17.87 2.47 -4.13
N LYS A 122 -18.85 2.51 -5.03
CA LYS A 122 -19.80 3.61 -5.19
C LYS A 122 -21.05 3.09 -5.89
N ASP A 123 -22.23 3.57 -5.49
CA ASP A 123 -23.53 3.23 -6.09
C ASP A 123 -23.77 1.71 -6.17
N ASN A 124 -23.34 0.96 -5.15
CA ASN A 124 -23.39 -0.51 -5.11
C ASN A 124 -22.54 -1.21 -6.20
N GLU A 125 -21.62 -0.48 -6.82
CA GLU A 125 -20.70 -0.99 -7.83
C GLU A 125 -19.25 -0.90 -7.36
N MET A 126 -18.41 -1.78 -7.91
CA MET A 126 -16.98 -1.80 -7.63
C MET A 126 -16.19 -1.35 -8.85
N TYR A 127 -15.28 -0.42 -8.63
CA TYR A 127 -14.40 0.13 -9.64
C TYR A 127 -12.94 -0.10 -9.26
N HIS A 128 -12.14 -0.51 -10.23
CA HIS A 128 -10.70 -0.52 -10.15
C HIS A 128 -10.16 0.66 -10.96
N ILE A 129 -9.44 1.55 -10.27
CA ILE A 129 -8.71 2.65 -10.89
C ILE A 129 -7.23 2.29 -10.86
N GLU A 130 -6.56 2.25 -12.01
CA GLU A 130 -5.10 2.16 -12.10
C GLU A 130 -4.54 3.47 -12.63
N ASN A 131 -3.56 4.03 -11.92
CA ASN A 131 -3.00 5.32 -12.26
C ASN A 131 -1.50 5.39 -12.00
N ASN A 132 -0.76 5.99 -12.94
CA ASN A 132 0.68 6.15 -12.83
C ASN A 132 1.08 7.56 -12.35
N LYS A 133 2.38 7.77 -12.17
CA LYS A 133 2.95 9.05 -11.74
C LYS A 133 2.70 10.22 -12.71
N LYS A 134 2.41 9.91 -13.97
CA LYS A 134 2.10 10.89 -15.03
C LYS A 134 0.61 11.23 -15.10
N ASN A 135 -0.19 10.77 -14.13
CA ASN A 135 -1.63 10.99 -14.10
C ASN A 135 -2.38 10.32 -15.27
N PHE A 136 -1.83 9.22 -15.80
CA PHE A 136 -2.52 8.40 -16.79
C PHE A 136 -3.44 7.40 -16.08
N PHE A 137 -4.74 7.65 -16.16
CA PHE A 137 -5.78 6.86 -15.48
C PHE A 137 -6.45 5.85 -16.38
N MET A 138 -6.65 4.67 -15.84
CA MET A 138 -7.56 3.65 -16.33
C MET A 138 -8.63 3.39 -15.27
N VAL A 139 -9.89 3.36 -15.67
CA VAL A 139 -11.02 3.03 -14.79
C VAL A 139 -11.73 1.83 -15.39
N GLU A 140 -11.89 0.78 -14.61
CA GLU A 140 -12.62 -0.42 -15.01
C GLU A 140 -13.63 -0.80 -13.94
N LYS A 141 -14.84 -1.18 -14.37
CA LYS A 141 -15.83 -1.79 -13.50
C LYS A 141 -15.42 -3.24 -13.19
N VAL A 142 -15.42 -3.60 -11.91
CA VAL A 142 -15.08 -4.94 -11.44
C VAL A 142 -16.33 -5.81 -11.44
N ASN A 143 -16.44 -6.67 -12.44
CA ASN A 143 -17.59 -7.56 -12.63
C ASN A 143 -17.41 -8.95 -11.98
N LYS A 144 -16.25 -9.21 -11.36
CA LYS A 144 -15.92 -10.51 -10.75
C LYS A 144 -15.30 -10.32 -9.37
N SER A 145 -15.65 -11.19 -8.44
CA SER A 145 -15.10 -11.24 -7.09
C SER A 145 -14.54 -12.66 -6.82
N PRO A 146 -13.41 -12.79 -6.10
CA PRO A 146 -12.57 -11.72 -5.58
C PRO A 146 -11.60 -11.14 -6.63
N VAL A 147 -11.18 -9.88 -6.42
CA VAL A 147 -10.01 -9.29 -7.08
C VAL A 147 -8.97 -8.89 -6.05
N VAL A 148 -7.70 -9.06 -6.39
CA VAL A 148 -6.57 -8.77 -5.49
C VAL A 148 -5.47 -8.08 -6.30
N PHE A 149 -5.01 -6.95 -5.77
CA PHE A 149 -3.94 -6.13 -6.36
C PHE A 149 -2.81 -5.93 -5.36
N SER A 150 -1.60 -5.76 -5.87
CA SER A 150 -0.44 -5.41 -5.06
C SER A 150 0.27 -4.18 -5.63
N ASN A 151 1.52 -4.29 -6.07
CA ASN A 151 2.35 -3.16 -6.45
C ASN A 151 2.97 -3.39 -7.84
N TYR A 152 2.19 -3.90 -8.80
CA TYR A 152 2.62 -4.10 -10.19
C TYR A 152 1.43 -3.81 -11.11
N GLY A 153 1.68 -3.16 -12.26
CA GLY A 153 0.60 -2.73 -13.15
C GLY A 153 -0.16 -3.91 -13.77
N VAL A 154 -1.48 -3.78 -13.83
CA VAL A 154 -2.38 -4.74 -14.47
C VAL A 154 -2.79 -4.20 -15.83
N GLN A 155 -3.42 -3.03 -15.88
CA GLN A 155 -3.71 -2.33 -17.13
C GLN A 155 -2.44 -1.62 -17.65
N LEU A 156 -1.69 -0.98 -16.76
CA LEU A 156 -0.43 -0.29 -17.10
C LEU A 156 0.75 -1.25 -16.94
N LYS A 157 0.83 -2.27 -17.80
CA LYS A 157 1.72 -3.45 -17.67
C LYS A 157 3.21 -3.16 -17.42
N LYS A 158 3.69 -1.96 -17.74
CA LYS A 158 5.10 -1.53 -17.53
C LYS A 158 5.32 -0.80 -16.20
N GLU A 159 4.26 -0.40 -15.50
CA GLU A 159 4.32 0.40 -14.29
C GLU A 159 4.45 -0.46 -13.03
N GLY A 160 5.05 0.14 -11.99
CA GLY A 160 5.25 -0.51 -10.69
C GLY A 160 6.38 -1.54 -10.68
N TYR A 161 6.32 -2.49 -9.75
CA TYR A 161 7.33 -3.54 -9.63
C TYR A 161 7.02 -4.71 -10.57
N THR A 162 7.63 -4.69 -11.76
CA THR A 162 7.37 -5.70 -12.81
C THR A 162 8.54 -6.65 -13.06
N THR A 163 9.72 -6.39 -12.49
CA THR A 163 10.95 -7.15 -12.75
C THR A 163 11.69 -7.55 -11.48
N CYS A 164 12.58 -8.53 -11.60
CA CYS A 164 13.48 -8.98 -10.53
C CYS A 164 12.74 -9.40 -9.24
N LYS A 165 13.49 -9.44 -8.12
CA LYS A 165 12.97 -9.74 -6.77
C LYS A 165 11.79 -8.86 -6.34
N LYS A 166 11.74 -7.59 -6.79
CA LYS A 166 10.62 -6.69 -6.46
C LYS A 166 9.35 -7.10 -7.20
N GLY A 167 9.44 -7.44 -8.49
CA GLY A 167 8.32 -7.95 -9.27
C GLY A 167 7.82 -9.29 -8.76
N MET A 168 8.75 -10.21 -8.45
CA MET A 168 8.41 -11.48 -7.80
C MET A 168 7.67 -11.29 -6.47
N SER A 169 8.15 -10.37 -5.61
CA SER A 169 7.46 -10.02 -4.35
C SER A 169 6.06 -9.46 -4.59
N ALA A 170 5.89 -8.55 -5.56
CA ALA A 170 4.60 -7.98 -5.86
C ALA A 170 3.62 -9.04 -6.36
N PHE A 171 4.05 -9.87 -7.31
CA PHE A 171 3.24 -10.96 -7.85
C PHE A 171 2.84 -11.98 -6.78
N LEU A 172 3.80 -12.53 -6.04
CA LEU A 172 3.53 -13.59 -5.05
C LEU A 172 2.59 -13.14 -3.94
N ARG A 173 2.69 -11.88 -3.48
CA ARG A 173 1.78 -11.37 -2.43
C ARG A 173 0.32 -11.37 -2.88
N ALA A 174 0.04 -10.93 -4.09
CA ALA A 174 -1.32 -10.98 -4.62
C ALA A 174 -1.77 -12.43 -4.88
N GLU A 175 -0.89 -13.25 -5.46
CA GLU A 175 -1.20 -14.64 -5.81
C GLU A 175 -1.46 -15.53 -4.58
N ILE A 176 -0.75 -15.32 -3.48
CA ILE A 176 -0.99 -16.02 -2.21
C ILE A 176 -2.41 -15.75 -1.73
N VAL A 177 -2.82 -14.47 -1.62
CA VAL A 177 -4.16 -14.10 -1.16
C VAL A 177 -5.23 -14.65 -2.10
N LYS A 178 -5.03 -14.56 -3.43
CA LYS A 178 -5.95 -15.15 -4.43
C LYS A 178 -6.15 -16.64 -4.23
N ARG A 179 -5.08 -17.40 -3.94
CA ARG A 179 -5.17 -18.84 -3.72
C ARG A 179 -5.85 -19.19 -2.40
N GLU A 180 -5.55 -18.45 -1.34
CA GLU A 180 -6.19 -18.69 -0.06
C GLU A 180 -7.69 -18.37 -0.12
N LEU A 181 -8.09 -17.29 -0.78
CA LEU A 181 -9.50 -16.97 -1.03
C LEU A 181 -10.25 -18.07 -1.79
N LYS A 182 -9.56 -18.77 -2.71
CA LYS A 182 -10.17 -19.88 -3.47
C LYS A 182 -10.28 -21.18 -2.68
N ARG A 183 -9.41 -21.39 -1.69
CA ARG A 183 -9.27 -22.67 -0.98
C ARG A 183 -9.99 -22.70 0.36
N ASN A 184 -10.19 -21.55 0.99
CA ASN A 184 -10.75 -21.46 2.32
C ASN A 184 -12.13 -20.80 2.26
N LYS A 185 -13.08 -21.36 3.01
CA LYS A 185 -14.33 -20.68 3.30
C LYS A 185 -14.06 -19.59 4.33
N ILE A 186 -14.45 -18.36 4.02
CA ILE A 186 -14.32 -17.22 4.92
C ILE A 186 -15.68 -16.98 5.54
N ALA A 187 -15.81 -17.17 6.84
CA ALA A 187 -17.09 -17.01 7.54
C ALA A 187 -17.22 -15.62 8.17
N SER A 188 -16.11 -14.98 8.52
CA SER A 188 -16.06 -13.69 9.20
C SER A 188 -15.00 -12.75 8.65
N LEU A 189 -15.07 -11.47 9.05
CA LEU A 189 -14.05 -10.46 8.72
C LEU A 189 -12.73 -10.73 9.48
N ASP A 190 -12.79 -11.41 10.63
CA ASP A 190 -11.60 -11.88 11.34
C ASP A 190 -10.89 -12.99 10.56
N ASP A 191 -11.64 -13.93 9.96
CA ASP A 191 -11.08 -14.96 9.09
C ASP A 191 -10.39 -14.33 7.87
N LEU A 192 -11.02 -13.30 7.27
CA LEU A 192 -10.40 -12.56 6.17
C LEU A 192 -9.09 -11.89 6.61
N SER A 193 -9.09 -11.22 7.77
CA SER A 193 -7.88 -10.63 8.36
C SER A 193 -6.79 -11.69 8.53
N GLN A 194 -7.10 -12.84 9.14
CA GLN A 194 -6.17 -13.94 9.37
C GLN A 194 -5.63 -14.52 8.06
N LEU A 195 -6.48 -14.72 7.05
CA LEU A 195 -6.09 -15.19 5.73
C LEU A 195 -5.09 -14.24 5.06
N MET A 196 -5.30 -12.93 5.19
CA MET A 196 -4.35 -11.93 4.70
C MET A 196 -3.03 -11.90 5.49
N ASN A 197 -2.95 -12.61 6.63
CA ASN A 197 -1.73 -12.73 7.44
C ASN A 197 -0.92 -14.02 7.20
N CYS A 198 -1.31 -14.83 6.21
CA CYS A 198 -0.67 -16.12 5.96
C CYS A 198 0.80 -16.00 5.52
N ASN A 199 1.67 -16.82 6.14
CA ASN A 199 3.07 -17.03 5.73
C ASN A 199 3.36 -18.52 5.50
N TYR A 200 4.32 -18.81 4.62
CA TYR A 200 4.67 -20.17 4.20
C TYR A 200 6.18 -20.44 4.28
N LYS A 201 6.58 -21.67 4.64
CA LYS A 201 8.02 -22.00 4.79
C LYS A 201 8.80 -21.89 3.49
N ASN A 202 8.17 -22.24 2.36
CA ASN A 202 8.83 -22.28 1.06
C ASN A 202 8.82 -20.95 0.31
N ILE A 203 8.46 -19.86 0.98
CA ILE A 203 8.43 -18.52 0.42
C ILE A 203 9.29 -17.59 1.26
N ASN A 204 10.00 -16.69 0.60
CA ASN A 204 10.77 -15.65 1.29
C ASN A 204 9.78 -14.78 2.09
N PRO A 205 10.02 -14.51 3.39
CA PRO A 205 9.14 -13.68 4.21
C PRO A 205 8.81 -12.30 3.62
N ARG A 206 9.71 -11.73 2.82
CA ARG A 206 9.48 -10.46 2.12
C ARG A 206 8.42 -10.53 1.01
N TYR A 207 8.06 -11.74 0.59
CA TYR A 207 7.11 -12.00 -0.50
C TYR A 207 5.75 -12.47 0.03
N HIS A 208 5.55 -12.48 1.35
CA HIS A 208 4.26 -12.79 1.95
C HIS A 208 3.32 -11.57 2.00
N PRO A 209 2.00 -11.78 1.95
CA PRO A 209 1.02 -10.71 2.03
C PRO A 209 1.12 -9.92 3.35
N TYR A 210 1.37 -10.63 4.46
CA TYR A 210 1.80 -10.01 5.71
C TYR A 210 3.31 -10.13 5.84
N ARG A 211 3.97 -8.99 5.97
CA ARG A 211 5.42 -8.90 6.07
C ARG A 211 5.84 -8.78 7.53
N ASP A 212 6.16 -9.93 8.11
CA ASP A 212 6.67 -10.00 9.47
C ASP A 212 8.12 -9.45 9.54
N LYS A 213 8.34 -8.43 10.37
CA LYS A 213 9.66 -7.81 10.55
C LYS A 213 10.67 -8.78 11.15
N PHE A 214 10.30 -9.49 12.22
CA PHE A 214 11.19 -10.38 12.96
C PHE A 214 11.62 -11.59 12.14
N ILE A 215 10.69 -12.27 11.47
CA ILE A 215 10.99 -13.41 10.61
C ILE A 215 11.82 -12.96 9.40
N THR A 216 11.53 -11.77 8.86
CA THR A 216 12.36 -11.18 7.79
C THR A 216 13.78 -10.96 8.27
N MET A 217 13.99 -10.34 9.44
CA MET A 217 15.33 -10.15 10.02
C MET A 217 16.04 -11.49 10.28
N LYS A 218 15.36 -12.45 10.92
CA LYS A 218 15.93 -13.76 11.28
C LYS A 218 16.40 -14.57 10.07
N LYS A 219 15.70 -14.51 8.92
CA LYS A 219 16.14 -15.19 7.68
C LYS A 219 17.19 -14.39 6.89
N ASN A 220 17.48 -13.16 7.30
CA ASN A 220 18.38 -12.25 6.61
C ASN A 220 19.52 -11.79 7.55
N LYS A 221 20.05 -12.68 8.40
CA LYS A 221 21.13 -12.34 9.35
C LYS A 221 22.39 -11.75 8.72
N HIS A 222 22.63 -12.01 7.43
CA HIS A 222 23.75 -11.43 6.65
C HIS A 222 23.39 -10.13 5.93
N VAL A 223 22.20 -9.58 6.16
CA VAL A 223 21.79 -8.32 5.57
C VAL A 223 22.36 -7.19 6.42
N GLU A 224 23.22 -6.38 5.80
CA GLU A 224 23.79 -5.18 6.40
C GLU A 224 22.75 -4.35 7.17
N PRO A 225 23.15 -3.72 8.30
CA PRO A 225 22.28 -2.89 9.14
C PRO A 225 21.52 -1.78 8.38
N LYS A 226 22.00 -1.41 7.18
CA LYS A 226 21.47 -0.31 6.36
C LYS A 226 20.35 -0.70 5.39
N LYS A 227 19.95 -1.98 5.26
CA LYS A 227 18.85 -2.34 4.34
C LYS A 227 17.48 -2.07 4.96
N ILE A 228 16.72 -1.24 4.26
CA ILE A 228 15.32 -0.91 4.56
C ILE A 228 14.45 -2.18 4.61
N ILE A 229 13.87 -2.47 5.78
CA ILE A 229 12.90 -3.56 5.96
C ILE A 229 11.50 -2.99 5.89
N VAL A 230 10.66 -3.61 5.06
CA VAL A 230 9.25 -3.29 4.92
C VAL A 230 8.47 -4.33 5.71
N SER A 231 7.60 -3.88 6.60
CA SER A 231 6.71 -4.73 7.40
C SER A 231 5.26 -4.28 7.25
N THR A 232 4.33 -5.21 7.45
CA THR A 232 2.91 -4.86 7.57
C THR A 232 2.69 -4.20 8.91
N THR A 233 2.03 -3.04 8.93
CA THR A 233 1.85 -2.23 10.15
C THR A 233 0.40 -2.19 10.62
N GLY A 234 -0.53 -2.69 9.80
CA GLY A 234 -1.94 -2.78 10.13
C GLY A 234 -2.76 -3.25 8.93
N GLN A 235 -4.03 -3.57 9.19
CA GLN A 235 -4.98 -3.99 8.18
C GLN A 235 -6.25 -3.13 8.27
N LEU A 236 -6.73 -2.67 7.12
CA LEU A 236 -7.99 -1.93 7.01
C LEU A 236 -9.00 -2.82 6.29
N ILE A 237 -10.19 -2.98 6.87
CA ILE A 237 -11.34 -3.63 6.23
C ILE A 237 -12.49 -2.64 6.23
N LEU A 238 -13.12 -2.44 5.08
CA LEU A 238 -14.34 -1.67 4.92
C LEU A 238 -15.46 -2.66 4.53
N ASN A 239 -16.44 -2.82 5.40
CA ASN A 239 -17.68 -3.52 5.09
C ASN A 239 -18.65 -2.50 4.50
N MET A 240 -18.74 -2.47 3.18
CA MET A 240 -19.52 -1.45 2.47
C MET A 240 -21.02 -1.67 2.60
N THR A 241 -21.45 -2.91 2.89
CA THR A 241 -22.86 -3.27 3.08
C THR A 241 -23.38 -2.78 4.42
N ASP A 242 -22.66 -3.09 5.51
CA ASP A 242 -23.10 -2.74 6.87
C ASP A 242 -22.54 -1.41 7.38
N LYS A 243 -21.79 -0.69 6.53
CA LYS A 243 -21.12 0.57 6.84
C LYS A 243 -20.18 0.46 8.04
N GLU A 244 -19.19 -0.42 7.94
CA GLU A 244 -18.23 -0.65 9.02
C GLU A 244 -16.80 -0.40 8.54
N LEU A 245 -16.07 0.42 9.31
CA LEU A 245 -14.63 0.56 9.19
C LEU A 245 -13.97 -0.22 10.31
N ILE A 246 -13.24 -1.28 9.95
CA ILE A 246 -12.49 -2.10 10.89
C ILE A 246 -11.00 -1.90 10.66
N TYR A 247 -10.28 -1.54 11.73
CA TYR A 247 -8.83 -1.42 11.71
C TYR A 247 -8.18 -2.42 12.66
N TYR A 248 -7.33 -3.29 12.13
CA TYR A 248 -6.50 -4.20 12.91
C TYR A 248 -5.12 -3.58 13.06
N THR A 249 -4.74 -3.24 14.28
CA THR A 249 -3.38 -2.83 14.61
C THR A 249 -2.50 -4.03 14.91
N ASP A 250 -1.25 -3.92 14.49
CA ASP A 250 -0.19 -4.87 14.81
C ASP A 250 0.66 -4.29 15.93
N ILE A 251 0.59 -4.91 17.11
CA ILE A 251 1.26 -4.42 18.31
C ILE A 251 2.80 -4.34 18.18
N HIS A 252 3.39 -5.06 17.23
CA HIS A 252 4.83 -5.07 17.03
C HIS A 252 5.30 -4.06 15.98
N ASN A 253 4.43 -3.76 15.00
CA ASN A 253 4.79 -2.99 13.81
C ASN A 253 4.08 -1.64 13.68
N SER A 254 3.08 -1.36 14.52
CA SER A 254 2.46 -0.04 14.68
C SER A 254 3.07 0.70 15.88
N ASP A 255 3.02 2.03 15.88
CA ASP A 255 3.48 2.84 17.02
C ASP A 255 2.31 3.19 17.94
N LYS A 256 1.33 3.93 17.40
CA LYS A 256 0.11 4.33 18.11
C LYS A 256 -1.08 4.38 17.17
N VAL A 257 -2.23 3.90 17.66
CA VAL A 257 -3.53 4.06 16.99
C VAL A 257 -4.42 4.92 17.88
N ILE A 258 -4.99 5.97 17.30
CA ILE A 258 -5.78 6.97 18.03
C ILE A 258 -7.14 7.06 17.35
N TYR A 259 -8.21 6.81 18.10
CA TYR A 259 -9.55 7.15 17.65
C TYR A 259 -9.83 8.63 17.91
N VAL A 260 -10.34 9.34 16.91
CA VAL A 260 -10.68 10.76 16.98
C VAL A 260 -12.15 10.93 16.55
N ASN A 261 -13.04 10.99 17.54
CA ASN A 261 -14.43 11.32 17.32
C ASN A 261 -14.61 12.85 17.22
N LYS A 262 -15.12 13.32 16.07
CA LYS A 262 -15.50 14.72 15.83
C LYS A 262 -16.95 14.84 15.40
N LEU A 263 -17.76 13.82 15.63
CA LEU A 263 -19.19 13.90 15.40
C LEU A 263 -19.81 14.92 16.37
N PRO A 264 -20.84 15.66 15.95
CA PRO A 264 -21.66 16.46 16.86
C PRO A 264 -22.19 15.60 18.02
N ARG A 265 -22.35 16.17 19.22
CA ARG A 265 -22.71 15.42 20.44
C ARG A 265 -24.00 14.61 20.29
N GLU A 266 -24.96 15.12 19.54
CA GLU A 266 -26.28 14.50 19.33
C GLU A 266 -26.38 13.72 18.02
N TYR A 267 -25.29 13.63 17.26
CA TYR A 267 -25.28 12.93 15.98
C TYR A 267 -25.27 11.41 16.21
N LEU A 268 -26.27 10.70 15.67
CA LEU A 268 -26.30 9.24 15.67
C LEU A 268 -25.42 8.72 14.51
N PRO A 269 -24.30 8.03 14.79
CA PRO A 269 -23.40 7.56 13.74
C PRO A 269 -24.06 6.49 12.86
N LYS A 270 -23.92 6.62 11.54
CA LYS A 270 -24.35 5.63 10.54
C LYS A 270 -23.20 4.69 10.16
N ILE A 271 -21.96 5.07 10.42
CA ILE A 271 -20.77 4.25 10.19
C ILE A 271 -20.28 3.70 11.53
N ARG A 272 -20.11 2.37 11.60
CA ARG A 272 -19.55 1.69 12.77
C ARG A 272 -18.03 1.61 12.69
N ILE A 273 -17.34 2.08 13.74
CA ILE A 273 -15.88 1.99 13.84
C ILE A 273 -15.49 0.85 14.77
N ILE A 274 -14.63 -0.05 14.31
CA ILE A 274 -14.13 -1.19 15.08
C ILE A 274 -12.60 -1.16 15.05
N ILE A 275 -11.97 -1.10 16.22
CA ILE A 275 -10.51 -1.11 16.34
C ILE A 275 -10.13 -2.37 17.10
N LYS A 276 -9.27 -3.18 16.51
CA LYS A 276 -8.81 -4.45 17.10
C LYS A 276 -7.30 -4.44 17.21
N GLU A 277 -6.78 -4.75 18.38
CA GLU A 277 -5.37 -5.06 18.55
C GLU A 277 -5.12 -6.53 18.27
N THR A 278 -4.06 -6.82 17.54
CA THR A 278 -3.71 -8.20 17.22
C THR A 278 -2.21 -8.44 17.40
N GLU A 279 -1.89 -9.48 18.17
CA GLU A 279 -0.55 -10.07 18.17
C GLU A 279 -0.47 -11.09 17.03
N LYS A 280 0.32 -10.78 16.00
CA LYS A 280 0.48 -11.67 14.86
C LYS A 280 1.63 -12.65 15.12
N ARG A 281 1.34 -13.76 15.81
CA ARG A 281 2.29 -14.89 15.91
C ARG A 281 2.14 -15.81 14.71
N ILE A 282 3.17 -15.88 13.87
CA ILE A 282 3.07 -16.63 12.61
C ILE A 282 3.82 -17.94 12.66
N ASN A 283 3.09 -19.02 12.47
CA ASN A 283 3.66 -20.36 12.30
C ASN A 283 3.85 -20.68 10.80
N GLN A 284 5.10 -20.84 10.35
CA GLN A 284 5.44 -21.15 8.96
C GLN A 284 5.45 -22.66 8.65
N SER A 285 4.58 -23.48 9.22
CA SER A 285 4.65 -24.95 9.03
C SER A 285 4.24 -25.41 7.62
N LYS A 286 3.36 -24.66 6.95
CA LYS A 286 2.70 -25.05 5.68
C LYS A 286 3.44 -24.55 4.43
N LYS A 287 3.24 -25.23 3.30
CA LYS A 287 3.65 -24.82 1.94
C LYS A 287 2.40 -24.49 1.12
N ILE A 288 2.43 -23.43 0.32
CA ILE A 288 1.28 -23.02 -0.53
C ILE A 288 1.46 -23.38 -2.03
N PHE A 289 2.70 -23.30 -2.53
CA PHE A 289 3.06 -23.55 -3.93
C PHE A 289 3.95 -24.79 -4.07
N THR A 290 3.88 -25.45 -5.23
CA THR A 290 4.81 -26.51 -5.62
C THR A 290 6.18 -25.92 -5.99
N LYS A 291 7.24 -26.73 -5.94
CA LYS A 291 8.58 -26.31 -6.40
C LYS A 291 8.56 -25.88 -7.88
N ARG A 292 7.83 -26.62 -8.73
CA ARG A 292 7.66 -26.32 -10.17
C ARG A 292 7.04 -24.95 -10.39
N PHE A 293 5.98 -24.62 -9.64
CA PHE A 293 5.37 -23.29 -9.73
C PHE A 293 6.36 -22.19 -9.34
N LEU A 294 7.08 -22.34 -8.23
CA LEU A 294 8.04 -21.33 -7.78
C LEU A 294 9.17 -21.13 -8.78
N LYS A 295 9.70 -22.21 -9.37
CA LYS A 295 10.70 -22.12 -10.44
C LYS A 295 10.19 -21.31 -11.64
N SER A 296 8.95 -21.57 -12.10
CA SER A 296 8.36 -20.81 -13.20
C SER A 296 8.18 -19.31 -12.88
N VAL A 297 7.88 -18.97 -11.62
CA VAL A 297 7.80 -17.58 -11.17
C VAL A 297 9.19 -16.95 -11.14
N GLU A 298 10.20 -17.66 -10.65
CA GLU A 298 11.58 -17.18 -10.65
C GLU A 298 12.10 -16.91 -12.06
N GLU A 299 11.84 -17.82 -13.01
CA GLU A 299 12.18 -17.67 -14.43
C GLU A 299 11.48 -16.45 -15.04
N ARG A 300 10.17 -16.27 -14.77
CA ARG A 300 9.40 -15.12 -15.26
C ARG A 300 9.97 -13.77 -14.80
N PHE A 301 10.51 -13.69 -13.59
CA PHE A 301 11.04 -12.46 -13.00
C PHE A 301 12.57 -12.42 -12.97
N TYR A 302 13.23 -13.31 -13.71
CA TYR A 302 14.69 -13.36 -13.77
C TYR A 302 15.26 -12.05 -14.32
N CYS A 303 16.38 -11.62 -13.75
CA CYS A 303 17.16 -10.52 -14.30
C CYS A 303 18.64 -10.76 -14.00
N ASP A 304 19.50 -10.58 -15.00
CA ASP A 304 20.95 -10.71 -14.83
C ASP A 304 21.49 -9.59 -13.93
N ASP A 305 21.95 -9.97 -12.73
CA ASP A 305 22.59 -9.07 -11.76
C ASP A 305 23.93 -8.48 -12.29
N LYS A 306 24.38 -8.85 -13.50
CA LYS A 306 25.62 -8.38 -14.13
C LYS A 306 25.60 -6.91 -14.59
N SER A 307 24.44 -6.25 -14.62
CA SER A 307 24.33 -4.85 -15.05
C SER A 307 24.72 -3.82 -13.98
N LYS A 308 24.98 -4.23 -12.72
CA LYS A 308 25.37 -3.31 -11.63
C LYS A 308 26.88 -3.09 -11.43
N ILE A 309 27.73 -3.67 -12.27
CA ILE A 309 29.20 -3.45 -12.20
C ILE A 309 29.67 -2.30 -13.12
N ARG A 310 28.79 -1.68 -13.92
CA ARG A 310 29.16 -0.56 -14.81
C ARG A 310 28.50 0.76 -14.42
N SER A 311 28.83 1.31 -13.24
CA SER A 311 28.67 2.76 -12.99
C SER A 311 29.52 3.28 -11.83
N THR A 312 30.78 2.87 -11.72
CA THR A 312 31.80 3.57 -10.93
C THR A 312 33.18 3.45 -11.58
N LYS A 313 33.27 3.68 -12.91
CA LYS A 313 34.52 4.22 -13.45
C LYS A 313 34.44 5.73 -13.31
N SER A 314 35.00 6.21 -12.20
CA SER A 314 35.41 7.59 -12.04
C SER A 314 36.05 8.07 -13.34
N ILE A 315 35.46 9.09 -13.96
CA ILE A 315 36.18 9.96 -14.87
C ILE A 315 37.28 10.60 -14.01
N ARG A 316 38.46 9.97 -13.96
CA ARG A 316 39.69 10.66 -13.59
C ARG A 316 39.94 11.62 -14.74
N SER A 317 39.39 12.82 -14.61
CA SER A 317 39.85 13.97 -15.38
C SER A 317 41.33 14.16 -15.05
N GLY A 318 42.18 13.69 -15.95
CA GLY A 318 43.61 13.94 -15.90
C GLY A 318 43.87 15.43 -16.12
N LYS A 319 43.85 16.22 -15.04
CA LYS A 319 44.61 17.47 -15.01
C LYS A 319 46.08 17.08 -14.83
N LYS A 320 46.79 16.93 -15.96
CA LYS A 320 48.25 16.98 -15.99
C LYS A 320 48.67 18.37 -15.53
N TYR A 321 49.05 18.51 -14.27
CA TYR A 321 49.88 19.64 -13.84
C TYR A 321 51.27 19.45 -14.43
N SER A 322 51.74 20.42 -15.22
CA SER A 322 53.09 20.45 -15.74
C SER A 322 54.09 20.72 -14.60
N ARG A 323 55.29 20.14 -14.69
CA ARG A 323 56.38 20.22 -13.69
C ARG A 323 57.00 21.62 -13.51
N LYS A 324 56.33 22.71 -13.89
CA LYS A 324 56.90 24.07 -13.92
C LYS A 324 56.36 25.05 -12.87
N GLN A 325 55.67 24.58 -11.82
CA GLN A 325 55.14 25.45 -10.75
C GLN A 325 55.46 24.92 -9.34
N ARG A 326 56.68 24.40 -9.13
CA ARG A 326 57.12 23.87 -7.83
C ARG A 326 58.47 24.41 -7.34
N ARG A 327 58.94 25.53 -7.89
CA ARG A 327 60.09 26.27 -7.37
C ARG A 327 59.82 27.75 -7.55
N GLU A 328 59.43 28.39 -6.45
CA GLU A 328 59.51 29.82 -6.11
C GLU A 328 58.48 30.04 -5.00
N LYS A 329 58.89 29.65 -3.79
CA LYS A 329 58.41 30.10 -2.48
C LYS A 329 59.27 29.40 -1.42
N ILE A 330 60.56 29.67 -1.51
CA ILE A 330 61.51 29.65 -0.41
C ILE A 330 62.33 30.92 -0.65
N ASP A 331 62.39 31.73 0.40
CA ASP A 331 63.09 33.01 0.57
C ASP A 331 62.30 34.30 0.24
N ASP A 332 62.23 35.12 1.30
CA ASP A 332 61.61 36.44 1.55
C ASP A 332 60.10 36.54 1.85
#